data_AF-A0A369VVV4-F1
#
_entry.id   AF-A0A369VVV4-F1
#
_cell.length_a   1.000
_cell.length_b   1.000
_cell.length_c   1.000
_cell.angle_alpha   90.00
_cell.angle_beta   90.00
_cell.angle_gamma   90.00
#
_symmetry.space_group_name_H-M   'P 1'
#
loop_
_entity.id
_entity.type
_entity.pdbx_description
1 polymer ?
#
loop_
_entity_poly.entity_id
_entity_poly.type
_entity_poly.pdbx_seq_one_letter_code
_entity_poly.pdbx_strand_id
1 'polypeptide(L)'
;MTAPPRARLVITADMARKNLGAIAAERGITLTSLSALLGRSAAYMQQYVQRGSPKWLDPDDRLLLAKHLQVDERLLGARDPWTPGEG
;
A
#
# COMPACT_ATOMS: atom_id res chain seq x y z
N MET A 1 20.52 15.04 -23.88
CA MET A 1 19.23 15.24 -23.19
C MET A 1 19.23 14.32 -21.97
N THR A 2 19.74 14.79 -20.84
CA THR A 2 19.72 14.02 -19.58
C THR A 2 18.27 13.96 -19.10
N ALA A 3 17.67 12.77 -19.07
CA ALA A 3 16.39 12.60 -18.38
C ALA A 3 16.57 13.13 -16.95
N PRO A 4 15.65 13.96 -16.41
CA PRO A 4 15.79 14.45 -15.05
C PRO A 4 15.95 13.24 -14.13
N PRO A 5 16.73 13.35 -13.03
CA PRO A 5 16.78 12.28 -12.06
C PRO A 5 15.33 11.98 -11.67
N ARG A 6 14.83 10.78 -12.02
CA ARG A 6 13.53 10.32 -11.57
C ARG A 6 13.60 10.40 -10.06
N ALA A 7 12.99 11.45 -9.50
CA ALA A 7 13.05 11.71 -8.07
C ALA A 7 12.72 10.40 -7.38
N ARG A 8 13.68 9.86 -6.63
CA ARG A 8 13.47 8.62 -5.89
C ARG A 8 12.35 8.94 -4.92
N LEU A 9 11.16 8.46 -5.20
CA LEU A 9 9.99 8.64 -4.34
C LEU A 9 10.29 7.88 -3.05
N VAL A 10 10.77 8.61 -2.05
CA VAL A 10 10.92 8.08 -0.69
C VAL A 10 9.54 8.09 -0.07
N ILE A 11 8.78 7.02 -0.29
CA ILE A 11 7.48 6.84 0.36
C ILE A 11 7.71 6.37 1.79
N THR A 12 7.16 7.11 2.75
CA THR A 12 7.16 6.75 4.17
C THR A 12 5.93 5.92 4.52
N ALA A 13 5.97 5.23 5.67
CA ALA A 13 4.83 4.41 6.13
C ALA A 13 3.55 5.23 6.34
N ASP A 14 3.68 6.46 6.83
CA ASP A 14 2.54 7.39 6.99
C ASP A 14 1.95 7.78 5.64
N MET A 15 2.79 8.14 4.67
CA MET A 15 2.36 8.46 3.31
C MET A 15 1.65 7.27 2.66
N ALA A 16 2.17 6.06 2.81
CA ALA A 16 1.55 4.85 2.27
C ALA A 16 0.12 4.64 2.83
N ARG A 17 -0.08 4.85 4.13
CA ARG A 17 -1.42 4.74 4.76
C ARG A 17 -2.36 5.82 4.28
N LYS A 18 -1.89 7.06 4.21
CA LYS A 18 -2.69 8.20 3.73
C LYS A 18 -3.10 8.01 2.27
N ASN A 19 -2.18 7.56 1.43
CA ASN A 19 -2.47 7.22 0.03
C ASN A 19 -3.53 6.13 -0.06
N LEU A 20 -3.36 5.03 0.68
CA LEU A 20 -4.34 3.94 0.68
C LEU A 20 -5.74 4.43 1.11
N GLY A 21 -5.81 5.20 2.20
CA GLY A 21 -7.07 5.78 2.69
C GLY A 21 -7.71 6.73 1.67
N ALA A 22 -6.92 7.60 1.04
CA ALA A 22 -7.39 8.55 0.04
C ALA A 22 -7.91 7.84 -1.23
N ILE A 23 -7.16 6.86 -1.75
CA ILE A 23 -7.55 6.08 -2.94
C ILE A 23 -8.84 5.30 -2.65
N ALA A 24 -8.94 4.67 -1.47
CA ALA A 24 -10.14 3.94 -1.08
C ALA A 24 -11.36 4.86 -0.97
N ALA A 25 -11.20 6.04 -0.35
CA ALA A 25 -12.26 7.04 -0.23
C ALA A 25 -12.71 7.60 -1.59
N GLU A 26 -11.77 7.94 -2.47
CA GLU A 26 -12.04 8.44 -3.82
C GLU A 26 -12.87 7.44 -4.65
N ARG A 27 -12.57 6.14 -4.48
CA ARG A 27 -13.25 5.05 -5.20
C ARG A 27 -14.49 4.51 -4.48
N GLY A 28 -14.85 5.04 -3.31
CA GLY A 28 -15.96 4.53 -2.51
C GLY A 28 -15.76 3.11 -1.96
N ILE A 29 -14.51 2.66 -1.84
CA ILE A 29 -14.16 1.32 -1.33
C ILE A 29 -13.97 1.39 0.18
N THR A 30 -14.60 0.48 0.92
CA THR A 30 -14.47 0.44 2.38
C THR A 30 -13.21 -0.31 2.81
N LEU A 31 -12.58 0.14 3.91
CA LEU A 31 -11.42 -0.55 4.50
C LEU A 31 -11.75 -1.99 4.92
N THR A 32 -12.99 -2.25 5.31
CA THR A 32 -13.45 -3.61 5.62
C THR A 32 -13.46 -4.51 4.38
N SER A 33 -13.92 -3.99 3.22
CA SER A 33 -13.88 -4.72 1.95
C SER A 33 -12.43 -4.99 1.51
N LEU A 34 -11.53 -4.03 1.67
CA LEU A 34 -10.10 -4.25 1.43
C LEU A 34 -9.52 -5.31 2.38
N SER A 35 -9.93 -5.35 3.65
CA SER A 35 -9.47 -6.40 4.58
C SER A 35 -9.97 -7.78 4.18
N ALA A 36 -11.22 -7.88 3.71
CA ALA A 36 -11.81 -9.12 3.23
C ALA A 36 -11.13 -9.63 1.95
N LEU A 37 -10.74 -8.74 1.03
CA LEU A 37 -9.94 -9.08 -0.15
C LEU A 37 -8.63 -9.78 0.23
N LEU A 38 -8.00 -9.35 1.32
CA LEU A 38 -6.76 -9.93 1.83
C LEU A 38 -6.97 -11.24 2.61
N GLY A 39 -8.22 -11.70 2.80
CA GLY A 39 -8.52 -12.84 3.67
C GLY A 39 -8.20 -12.56 5.15
N ARG A 40 -8.16 -11.29 5.56
CA ARG A 40 -7.85 -10.85 6.93
C ARG A 40 -9.10 -10.45 7.70
N SER A 41 -8.95 -10.26 9.01
CA SER A 41 -10.03 -9.72 9.86
C SER A 41 -10.49 -8.34 9.37
N ALA A 42 -11.80 -8.07 9.47
CA ALA A 42 -12.45 -6.83 9.04
C ALA A 42 -11.81 -5.54 9.58
N ALA A 43 -11.12 -5.62 10.72
CA ALA A 43 -10.45 -4.50 11.37
C ALA A 43 -9.02 -4.24 10.85
N TYR A 44 -8.44 -5.12 10.03
CA TYR A 44 -7.02 -5.06 9.66
C TYR A 44 -6.65 -3.76 8.93
N MET A 45 -7.34 -3.40 7.84
CA MET A 45 -7.08 -2.12 7.15
C MET A 45 -7.52 -0.91 7.97
N GLN A 46 -8.58 -1.04 8.78
CA GLN A 46 -8.99 0.02 9.69
C GLN A 46 -7.89 0.34 10.71
N GLN A 47 -7.22 -0.68 11.26
CA GLN A 47 -6.08 -0.51 12.16
C GLN A 47 -4.86 0.04 11.43
N TYR A 48 -4.56 -0.47 10.23
CA TYR A 48 -3.44 0.04 9.44
C TYR A 48 -3.57 1.54 9.16
N VAL A 49 -4.74 2.00 8.71
CA VAL A 49 -4.98 3.41 8.36
C VAL A 49 -5.15 4.29 9.60
N GLN A 50 -5.92 3.85 10.61
CA GLN A 50 -6.27 4.71 11.75
C GLN A 50 -5.28 4.58 12.93
N ARG A 51 -4.82 3.36 13.24
CA ARG A 51 -3.89 3.10 14.35
C ARG A 51 -2.43 3.12 13.90
N GLY A 52 -2.17 3.02 12.59
CA GLY A 52 -0.81 2.97 12.06
C GLY A 52 -0.06 1.67 12.37
N SER A 53 -0.81 0.62 12.71
CA SER A 53 -0.31 -0.71 13.05
C SER A 53 -0.97 -1.75 12.15
N PRO A 54 -0.21 -2.62 11.46
CA PRO A 54 1.25 -2.72 11.43
C PRO A 54 1.95 -1.51 10.78
N LYS A 55 3.28 -1.40 10.96
CA LYS A 55 4.03 -0.25 10.40
C LYS A 55 3.95 -0.23 8.87
N TRP A 56 4.13 -1.38 8.24
CA TRP A 56 4.03 -1.60 6.80
C TRP A 56 3.10 -2.79 6.54
N LEU A 57 2.47 -2.80 5.37
CA LEU A 57 1.75 -3.97 4.88
C LEU A 57 2.74 -5.06 4.47
N ASP A 58 2.30 -6.30 4.64
CA ASP A 58 2.99 -7.46 4.08
C ASP A 58 3.14 -7.29 2.55
N PRO A 59 4.26 -7.74 1.95
CA PRO A 59 4.44 -7.65 0.49
C PRO A 59 3.31 -8.28 -0.32
N ASP A 60 2.77 -9.41 0.09
CA ASP A 60 1.69 -10.08 -0.66
C ASP A 60 0.37 -9.28 -0.57
N ASP A 61 0.02 -8.86 0.66
CA ASP A 61 -1.14 -7.99 0.92
C ASP A 61 -1.05 -6.70 0.08
N ARG A 62 0.12 -6.07 0.07
CA ARG A 62 0.37 -4.80 -0.64
C ARG A 62 0.26 -4.98 -2.15
N LEU A 63 0.81 -6.06 -2.69
CA LEU A 63 0.72 -6.38 -4.11
C LEU A 63 -0.73 -6.62 -4.55
N LEU A 64 -1.51 -7.36 -3.73
CA LEU A 64 -2.91 -7.61 -4.01
C LEU A 64 -3.73 -6.31 -3.98
N LEU A 65 -3.47 -5.43 -3.02
CA LEU A 65 -4.09 -4.10 -2.95
C LEU A 65 -3.71 -3.22 -4.15
N ALA A 66 -2.43 -3.20 -4.55
CA ALA A 66 -1.98 -2.44 -5.71
C ALA A 66 -2.68 -2.90 -6.99
N LYS A 67 -2.81 -4.22 -7.18
CA LYS A 67 -3.56 -4.81 -8.30
C LYS A 67 -5.05 -4.48 -8.23
N HIS A 68 -5.69 -4.61 -7.08
CA HIS A 68 -7.11 -4.33 -6.94
C HIS A 68 -7.44 -2.84 -7.14
N LEU A 69 -6.63 -1.96 -6.57
CA LEU A 69 -6.78 -0.52 -6.68
C LEU A 69 -6.26 0.03 -8.02
N GLN A 70 -5.59 -0.79 -8.84
CA GLN A 70 -4.97 -0.39 -10.11
C GLN A 70 -4.02 0.81 -9.92
N VAL A 71 -3.13 0.72 -8.93
CA VAL A 71 -2.14 1.75 -8.58
C VAL A 71 -0.74 1.16 -8.51
N ASP A 72 0.28 2.02 -8.63
CA ASP A 72 1.67 1.60 -8.43
C ASP A 72 1.90 1.17 -6.98
N GLU A 73 2.50 -0.01 -6.77
CA GLU A 73 2.75 -0.58 -5.44
C GLU A 73 3.61 0.33 -4.55
N ARG A 74 4.46 1.18 -5.16
CA ARG A 74 5.27 2.17 -4.46
C ARG A 74 4.42 3.18 -3.70
N LEU A 75 3.24 3.53 -4.21
CA LEU A 75 2.30 4.42 -3.51
C LEU A 75 1.81 3.82 -2.18
N LEU A 76 1.83 2.49 -2.07
CA LEU A 76 1.45 1.73 -0.89
C LEU A 76 2.66 1.33 -0.02
N GLY A 77 3.86 1.82 -0.34
CA GLY A 77 5.05 1.61 0.48
C GLY A 77 6.03 0.54 0.00
N ALA A 78 5.91 0.05 -1.24
CA ALA A 78 6.94 -0.81 -1.80
C ALA A 78 8.28 -0.06 -1.86
N ARG A 79 9.33 -0.66 -1.31
CA ARG A 79 10.69 -0.11 -1.36
C ARG A 79 11.33 -0.52 -2.68
N ASP A 80 11.99 0.43 -3.33
CA ASP A 80 12.81 0.16 -4.50
C ASP A 80 14.24 -0.28 -4.07
N PRO A 81 14.74 -1.47 -4.47
CA PRO A 81 14.06 -2.61 -5.11
C PRO A 81 13.62 -3.68 -4.10
N TRP A 82 12.52 -4.36 -4.40
CA TRP A 82 12.14 -5.62 -3.80
C TRP A 82 12.95 -6.73 -4.49
N THR A 83 13.89 -7.34 -3.78
CA THR A 83 14.48 -8.63 -4.17
C THR A 83 13.63 -9.70 -3.50
N PRO A 84 12.88 -10.54 -4.23
CA PRO A 84 12.41 -11.79 -3.64
C PRO A 84 13.63 -12.53 -3.12
N GLY A 85 13.59 -13.02 -1.88
CA GLY A 85 14.67 -13.86 -1.38
C GLY A 85 14.87 -15.01 -2.36
N GLU A 86 16.03 -15.05 -3.00
CA GLU A 86 16.52 -16.25 -3.68
C GLU A 86 16.61 -17.34 -2.61
N GLY A 87 15.71 -18.32 -2.69
CA GLY A 87 15.61 -19.45 -1.79
C GLY A 87 14.65 -20.49 -2.35
#